data_AF-A0A1B7YGG6-F1
#
_entry.id   AF-A0A1B7YGG6-F1
#
_cell.length_a   1.000
_cell.length_b   1.000
_cell.length_c   1.000
_cell.angle_alpha   90.00
_cell.angle_beta   90.00
_cell.angle_gamma   90.00
#
_symmetry.space_group_name_H-M   'P 1'
#
loop_
_entity.id
_entity.type
_entity.pdbx_description
1 polymer ?
#
loop_
_entity_poly.entity_id
_entity_poly.type
_entity_poly.pdbx_seq_one_letter_code
_entity_poly.pdbx_strand_id
1 'polypeptide(L)'
;MEEPKIGLVLGYNGAHPFSKVKLTDRASVQELLRTLLDPLEPFFSPQKARVKCPGGTAVRFDQAASEVEGILRPIWGLAALLAGGGEYRGTEWWIQGIKSGTDPENPEYWGFPRDNDQRMVEMCPLGMA
;
A
#
# COMPACT_ATOMS: atom_id res chain seq x y z
N MET A 1 -28.91 10.17 4.31
CA MET A 1 -27.61 9.52 3.96
C MET A 1 -27.93 8.41 2.98
N GLU A 2 -27.27 8.39 1.83
CA GLU A 2 -27.44 7.31 0.83
C GLU A 2 -26.87 6.01 1.40
N GLU A 3 -27.51 4.87 1.12
CA GLU A 3 -27.01 3.57 1.56
C GLU A 3 -25.63 3.30 0.95
N PRO A 4 -24.65 2.82 1.74
CA PRO A 4 -23.32 2.55 1.21
C PRO A 4 -23.37 1.40 0.21
N LYS A 5 -22.79 1.63 -0.98
CA LYS A 5 -22.69 0.62 -2.04
C LYS A 5 -21.84 -0.57 -1.55
N ILE A 6 -22.09 -1.76 -2.09
CA ILE A 6 -21.51 -3.05 -1.66
C ILE A 6 -19.97 -3.08 -1.65
N GLY A 7 -19.27 -2.19 -2.36
CA GLY A 7 -17.80 -2.05 -2.29
C GLY A 7 -17.27 -1.09 -1.21
N LEU A 8 -18.12 -0.25 -0.63
CA LEU A 8 -17.76 0.78 0.35
C LEU A 8 -17.91 0.30 1.81
N VAL A 9 -18.05 -1.01 2.03
CA VAL A 9 -18.28 -1.59 3.36
C VAL A 9 -17.22 -2.67 3.70
N LEU A 10 -16.30 -2.98 2.78
CA LEU A 10 -15.27 -4.00 3.01
C LEU A 10 -14.43 -3.66 4.24
N GLY A 11 -14.49 -4.51 5.28
CA GLY A 11 -13.75 -4.32 6.53
C GLY A 11 -14.32 -3.28 7.50
N TYR A 12 -15.50 -2.71 7.21
CA TYR A 12 -16.15 -1.68 8.03
C TYR A 12 -17.63 -1.98 8.28
N ASN A 13 -18.18 -1.54 9.41
CA ASN A 13 -19.62 -1.68 9.72
C ASN A 13 -20.47 -0.52 9.16
N GLY A 14 -19.98 0.18 8.15
CA GLY A 14 -20.62 1.36 7.56
C GLY A 14 -19.81 1.91 6.38
N ALA A 15 -20.15 3.12 5.92
CA ALA A 15 -19.44 3.74 4.80
C ALA A 15 -17.93 3.85 5.07
N HIS A 16 -17.13 3.35 4.12
CA HIS A 16 -15.68 3.37 4.15
C HIS A 16 -15.18 4.82 4.36
N PRO A 17 -14.16 5.06 5.20
CA PRO A 17 -13.64 6.40 5.47
C PRO A 17 -13.31 7.19 4.20
N PHE A 18 -12.76 6.53 3.17
CA PHE A 18 -12.54 7.09 1.82
C PHE A 18 -13.73 7.89 1.27
N SER A 19 -14.94 7.35 1.37
CA SER A 19 -16.14 7.98 0.80
C SER A 19 -16.68 9.14 1.64
N LYS A 20 -16.16 9.35 2.84
CA LYS A 20 -16.55 10.45 3.73
C LYS A 20 -15.70 11.70 3.51
N VAL A 21 -14.56 11.57 2.85
CA VAL A 21 -13.66 12.70 2.58
C VAL A 21 -14.21 13.52 1.42
N LYS A 22 -14.59 14.77 1.70
CA LYS A 22 -15.01 15.72 0.66
C LYS A 22 -13.77 16.41 0.10
N LEU A 23 -13.51 16.23 -1.19
CA LEU A 23 -12.37 16.86 -1.87
C LEU A 23 -12.64 18.34 -2.15
N THR A 24 -11.90 19.22 -1.49
CA THR A 24 -12.02 20.70 -1.60
C THR A 24 -10.69 21.41 -1.74
N ASP A 25 -9.63 20.85 -1.18
CA ASP A 25 -8.31 21.47 -1.10
C ASP A 25 -7.19 20.41 -0.96
N ARG A 26 -5.95 20.87 -0.85
CA ARG A 26 -4.78 20.00 -0.64
C ARG A 26 -4.94 19.11 0.60
N ALA A 27 -5.43 19.65 1.71
CA ALA A 27 -5.55 18.90 2.96
C ALA A 27 -6.56 17.76 2.83
N SER A 28 -7.66 17.98 2.11
CA SER A 28 -8.65 16.94 1.82
C SER A 28 -8.09 15.79 0.97
N VAL A 29 -7.18 16.07 0.03
CA VAL A 29 -6.51 15.03 -0.76
C VAL A 29 -5.52 14.23 0.09
N GLN A 30 -4.77 14.91 0.97
CA GLN A 30 -3.88 14.23 1.92
C GLN A 30 -4.68 13.32 2.86
N GLU A 31 -5.84 13.80 3.33
CA GLU A 31 -6.72 13.00 4.17
C GLU A 31 -7.30 11.78 3.44
N LEU A 32 -7.74 11.96 2.19
CA LEU A 32 -8.19 10.86 1.35
C LEU A 32 -7.13 9.76 1.25
N LEU A 33 -5.86 10.12 1.04
CA LEU A 33 -4.78 9.16 1.01
C LEU A 33 -4.63 8.40 2.33
N ARG A 34 -4.72 9.06 3.49
CA ARG A 34 -4.66 8.38 4.80
C ARG A 34 -5.73 7.31 4.92
N THR A 35 -6.96 7.59 4.45
CA THR A 35 -8.04 6.60 4.45
C THR A 35 -7.78 5.35 3.58
N LEU A 36 -6.84 5.43 2.63
CA LEU A 36 -6.40 4.30 1.80
C LEU A 36 -5.22 3.54 2.44
N LEU A 37 -4.35 4.25 3.17
CA LEU A 37 -3.17 3.66 3.79
C LEU A 37 -3.49 2.97 5.13
N ASP A 38 -4.39 3.56 5.93
CA ASP A 38 -4.73 3.07 7.27
C ASP A 38 -5.21 1.61 7.29
N PRO A 39 -6.07 1.16 6.36
CA PRO A 39 -6.53 -0.24 6.34
C PRO A 39 -5.42 -1.25 6.08
N LEU A 40 -4.25 -0.84 5.57
CA LEU A 40 -3.12 -1.74 5.27
C LEU A 40 -2.34 -2.14 6.52
N GLU A 41 -2.43 -1.36 7.61
CA GLU A 41 -1.63 -1.52 8.82
C GLU A 41 -1.64 -2.95 9.41
N PRO A 42 -2.80 -3.64 9.51
CA PRO A 42 -2.84 -5.00 10.07
C PRO A 42 -2.21 -6.07 9.15
N PHE A 43 -1.96 -5.73 7.89
CA PHE A 43 -1.56 -6.68 6.85
C PHE A 43 -0.07 -6.64 6.52
N PHE A 44 0.69 -5.77 7.19
CA PHE A 44 2.14 -5.78 7.09
C PHE A 44 2.73 -7.10 7.62
N SER A 45 3.73 -7.61 6.92
CA SER A 45 4.58 -8.70 7.41
C SER A 45 5.36 -8.29 8.67
N PRO A 46 5.89 -9.24 9.45
CA PRO A 46 6.65 -8.95 10.67
C PRO A 46 7.79 -7.94 10.50
N GLN A 47 8.58 -8.04 9.43
CA GLN A 47 9.65 -7.08 9.13
C GLN A 47 9.20 -5.95 8.20
N LYS A 48 7.90 -5.80 7.99
CA LYS A 48 7.26 -4.79 7.15
C LYS A 48 7.60 -4.84 5.67
N ALA A 49 8.35 -5.84 5.19
CA ALA A 49 8.74 -5.92 3.79
C ALA A 49 7.57 -6.11 2.83
N ARG A 50 6.41 -6.57 3.31
CA ARG A 50 5.29 -7.02 2.48
C ARG A 50 3.97 -6.57 3.10
N VAL A 51 2.96 -6.37 2.26
CA VAL A 51 1.58 -6.12 2.71
C VAL A 51 0.67 -7.17 2.08
N LYS A 52 0.10 -8.03 2.91
CA LYS A 52 -0.79 -9.11 2.48
C LYS A 52 -2.25 -8.67 2.53
N CYS A 53 -2.70 -8.02 1.46
CA CYS A 53 -4.10 -7.64 1.32
C CYS A 53 -5.04 -8.85 1.48
N PRO A 54 -6.11 -8.76 2.29
CA PRO A 54 -7.02 -9.86 2.54
C PRO A 54 -7.86 -10.20 1.30
N GLY A 55 -8.24 -11.46 1.16
CA GLY A 55 -9.03 -11.97 0.04
C GLY A 55 -8.22 -12.75 -0.99
N GLY A 56 -8.91 -13.32 -1.98
CA GLY A 56 -8.27 -13.97 -3.12
C GLY A 56 -7.92 -12.93 -4.18
N THR A 57 -6.64 -12.76 -4.50
CA THR A 57 -6.20 -11.76 -5.48
C THR A 57 -6.43 -12.22 -6.93
N ALA A 58 -6.67 -13.52 -7.16
CA ALA A 58 -6.83 -14.15 -8.49
C ALA A 58 -5.65 -13.87 -9.45
N VAL A 59 -4.50 -13.52 -8.90
CA VAL A 59 -3.27 -13.21 -9.65
C VAL A 59 -2.63 -14.47 -10.22
N ARG A 60 -1.86 -14.32 -11.29
CA ARG A 60 -1.13 -15.42 -11.95
C ARG A 60 0.36 -15.50 -11.56
N PHE A 61 0.78 -14.76 -10.54
CA PHE A 61 2.16 -14.72 -10.03
C PHE A 61 2.23 -15.27 -8.60
N ASP A 62 3.45 -15.44 -8.08
CA ASP A 62 3.64 -15.99 -6.74
C ASP A 62 3.12 -15.05 -5.64
N GLN A 63 2.80 -15.64 -4.48
CA GLN A 63 2.22 -14.90 -3.37
C GLN A 63 3.14 -13.76 -2.89
N ALA A 64 4.46 -13.94 -2.90
CA ALA A 64 5.38 -12.89 -2.46
C ALA A 64 5.35 -11.70 -3.43
N ALA A 65 5.32 -11.95 -4.74
CA ALA A 65 5.12 -10.90 -5.74
C ALA A 65 3.78 -10.13 -5.55
N SER A 66 2.71 -10.83 -5.16
CA SER A 66 1.43 -10.18 -4.81
C SER A 66 1.50 -9.32 -3.57
N GLU A 67 2.28 -9.70 -2.57
CA GLU A 67 2.44 -8.94 -1.34
C GLU A 67 3.41 -7.76 -1.51
N VAL A 68 4.33 -7.85 -2.48
CA VAL A 68 5.19 -6.75 -2.94
C VAL A 68 4.35 -5.65 -3.62
N GLU A 69 3.39 -6.03 -4.46
CA GLU A 69 2.40 -5.09 -5.00
C GLU A 69 1.65 -4.35 -3.88
N GLY A 70 1.26 -5.08 -2.83
CA GLY A 70 0.54 -4.53 -1.69
C GLY A 70 1.30 -3.43 -0.94
N ILE A 71 2.63 -3.49 -0.91
CA ILE A 71 3.47 -2.45 -0.26
C ILE A 71 3.92 -1.36 -1.24
N LEU A 72 4.26 -1.72 -2.48
CA LEU A 72 4.85 -0.79 -3.44
C LEU A 72 3.82 0.10 -4.14
N ARG A 73 2.61 -0.38 -4.46
CA ARG A 73 1.60 0.50 -5.08
C ARG A 73 1.16 1.68 -4.20
N PRO A 74 0.97 1.51 -2.88
CA PRO A 74 0.72 2.64 -1.98
C PRO A 74 1.80 3.74 -2.00
N ILE A 75 3.04 3.41 -2.39
CA ILE A 75 4.16 4.37 -2.41
C ILE A 75 3.91 5.49 -3.42
N TRP A 76 3.17 5.25 -4.51
CA TRP A 76 2.76 6.32 -5.44
C TRP A 76 2.10 7.50 -4.71
N GLY A 77 1.24 7.20 -3.74
CA GLY A 77 0.59 8.21 -2.92
C GLY A 77 1.49 8.71 -1.79
N LEU A 78 2.12 7.80 -1.04
CA LEU A 78 2.91 8.15 0.14
C LEU A 78 4.11 9.04 -0.22
N ALA A 79 4.85 8.71 -1.28
CA ALA A 79 5.99 9.52 -1.73
C ALA A 79 5.54 10.94 -2.13
N ALA A 80 4.44 11.05 -2.89
CA ALA A 80 3.89 12.35 -3.28
C ALA A 80 3.40 13.17 -2.07
N LEU A 81 2.81 12.52 -1.06
CA LEU A 81 2.41 13.16 0.19
C LEU A 81 3.61 13.77 0.92
N LEU A 82 4.66 12.98 1.12
CA LEU A 82 5.87 13.39 1.84
C LEU A 82 6.63 14.49 1.09
N ALA A 83 6.81 14.33 -0.22
CA ALA A 83 7.44 15.35 -1.08
C ALA A 83 6.66 16.68 -1.08
N GLY A 84 5.34 16.61 -0.90
CA GLY A 84 4.46 17.78 -0.76
C GLY A 84 4.47 18.41 0.64
N GLY A 85 5.33 17.98 1.56
CA GLY A 85 5.41 18.47 2.94
C GLY A 85 4.31 17.94 3.85
N GLY A 86 3.58 16.91 3.43
CA GLY A 86 2.61 16.22 4.27
C GLY A 86 3.28 15.15 5.13
N GLU A 87 2.54 14.66 6.12
CA GLU A 87 3.00 13.62 7.04
C GLU A 87 2.02 12.45 7.09
N TYR A 88 2.57 11.28 7.36
CA TYR A 88 1.83 10.06 7.61
C TYR A 88 2.47 9.26 8.76
N ARG A 89 1.67 8.86 9.77
CA ARG A 89 2.17 8.22 11.00
C ARG A 89 2.96 6.94 10.72
N GLY A 90 2.58 6.23 9.65
CA GLY A 90 3.13 4.92 9.34
C GLY A 90 4.42 4.97 8.53
N THR A 91 4.93 6.15 8.13
CA THR A 91 6.04 6.32 7.18
C THR A 91 7.24 5.40 7.45
N GLU A 92 7.63 5.25 8.71
CA GLU A 92 8.76 4.38 9.10
C GLU A 92 8.53 2.89 8.76
N TRP A 93 7.28 2.40 8.72
CA TRP A 93 6.98 1.03 8.30
C TRP A 93 7.29 0.80 6.82
N TRP A 94 7.06 1.80 5.96
CA TRP A 94 7.40 1.71 4.53
C TRP A 94 8.91 1.80 4.33
N ILE A 95 9.59 2.70 5.06
CA ILE A 95 11.06 2.79 5.02
C ILE A 95 11.69 1.47 5.48
N GLN A 96 11.20 0.91 6.59
CA GLN A 96 11.63 -0.41 7.07
C GLN A 96 11.34 -1.49 6.03
N GLY A 97 10.15 -1.47 5.45
CA GLY A 97 9.74 -2.46 4.45
C GLY A 97 10.61 -2.47 3.21
N ILE A 98 10.98 -1.30 2.68
CA ILE A 98 11.90 -1.18 1.55
C ILE A 98 13.28 -1.73 1.93
N LYS A 99 13.80 -1.39 3.11
CA LYS A 99 15.09 -1.91 3.59
C LYS A 99 15.08 -3.43 3.71
N SER A 100 14.10 -4.00 4.41
CA SER A 100 13.96 -5.46 4.60
C SER A 100 13.68 -6.19 3.28
N GLY A 101 12.91 -5.59 2.38
CA GLY A 101 12.54 -6.19 1.11
C GLY A 101 13.63 -6.20 0.05
N THR A 102 14.59 -5.27 0.14
CA THR A 102 15.70 -5.14 -0.82
C THR A 102 17.00 -5.79 -0.34
N ASP A 103 17.09 -6.20 0.93
CA ASP A 103 18.23 -6.90 1.52
C ASP A 103 18.18 -8.41 1.21
N PRO A 104 19.13 -8.96 0.41
CA PRO A 104 19.15 -10.38 0.07
C PRO A 104 19.35 -11.34 1.25
N GLU A 105 19.90 -10.85 2.36
CA GLU A 105 20.12 -11.64 3.58
C GLU A 105 18.89 -11.65 4.50
N ASN A 106 17.89 -10.81 4.20
CA ASN A 106 16.68 -10.71 4.99
C ASN A 106 15.72 -11.88 4.68
N PRO A 107 15.13 -12.54 5.69
CA PRO A 107 14.11 -13.58 5.48
C PRO A 107 12.87 -13.13 4.69
N GLU A 108 12.60 -11.83 4.60
CA GLU A 108 11.50 -11.25 3.82
C GLU A 108 11.96 -10.58 2.52
N TYR A 109 13.18 -10.86 2.05
CA TYR A 109 13.70 -10.42 0.77
C TYR A 109 12.70 -10.69 -0.36
N TRP A 110 12.47 -9.69 -1.21
CA TRP A 110 11.50 -9.81 -2.30
C TRP A 110 11.93 -10.82 -3.36
N GLY A 111 13.22 -11.10 -3.47
CA GLY A 111 13.77 -11.91 -4.55
C GLY A 111 14.11 -11.08 -5.78
N PHE A 112 14.98 -11.64 -6.62
CA PHE A 112 15.27 -11.05 -7.92
C PHE A 112 14.08 -11.21 -8.87
N PRO A 113 13.72 -10.16 -9.64
CA PRO A 113 12.73 -10.29 -10.70
C PRO A 113 13.16 -11.33 -11.74
N ARG A 114 12.19 -12.09 -12.25
CA ARG A 114 12.37 -13.08 -13.32
C ARG A 114 11.64 -12.62 -14.59
N ASP A 115 11.75 -13.40 -15.66
CA ASP A 115 11.02 -13.13 -16.90
C ASP A 115 9.51 -13.04 -16.64
N ASN A 116 8.89 -11.93 -17.07
CA ASN A 116 7.46 -11.64 -16.88
C ASN A 116 7.00 -11.67 -15.41
N ASP A 117 7.81 -11.12 -14.50
CA ASP A 117 7.50 -11.08 -13.06
C ASP A 117 6.83 -9.76 -12.65
N GLN A 118 5.78 -9.85 -11.82
CA GLN A 118 5.10 -8.69 -11.25
C GLN A 118 6.06 -7.77 -10.50
N ARG A 119 7.12 -8.29 -9.88
CA ARG A 119 8.17 -7.49 -9.23
C ARG A 119 8.77 -6.44 -10.17
N MET A 120 8.85 -6.72 -11.47
CA MET A 120 9.35 -5.75 -12.46
C MET A 120 8.42 -4.54 -12.59
N VAL A 121 7.10 -4.77 -12.57
CA VAL A 121 6.08 -3.71 -12.64
C VAL A 121 6.19 -2.81 -11.42
N GLU A 122 6.40 -3.42 -10.25
CA GLU A 122 6.48 -2.70 -8.98
C GLU A 122 7.81 -1.94 -8.78
N MET A 123 8.80 -2.08 -9.68
CA MET A 123 9.97 -1.19 -9.70
C MET A 123 9.61 0.24 -10.07
N CYS A 124 8.52 0.46 -10.81
CA CYS A 124 8.06 1.81 -11.17
C CYS A 124 7.70 2.68 -9.95
N PRO A 125 6.82 2.25 -9.01
CA PRO A 125 6.58 3.03 -7.80
C PRO A 125 7.85 3.23 -6.95
N LEU A 126 8.74 2.24 -6.90
CA LEU A 126 10.00 2.35 -6.15
C LEU A 126 10.94 3.39 -6.76
N GLY A 127 11.05 3.45 -8.10
CA GLY A 127 11.90 4.41 -8.79
C GLY A 127 11.35 5.84 -8.84
N MET A 128 10.04 6.02 -8.58
CA MET A 128 9.44 7.36 -8.43
C MET A 128 9.73 7.97 -7.05
N ALA A 129 9.76 7.14 -6.01
CA ALA A 129 9.86 7.59 -4.61
C ALA A 129 11.26 8.09 -4.23
#